data_AF-A0A7X1H2C6-F1
#
_entry.id   AF-A0A7X1H2C6-F1
#
_cell.length_a   1.000
_cell.length_b   1.000
_cell.length_c   1.000
_cell.angle_alpha   90.00
_cell.angle_beta   90.00
_cell.angle_gamma   90.00
#
_symmetry.space_group_name_H-M   'P 1'
#
loop_
_entity.id
_entity.type
_entity.pdbx_description
1 polymer ?
#
loop_
_entity_poly.entity_id
_entity_poly.type
_entity_poly.pdbx_seq_one_letter_code
_entity_poly.pdbx_strand_id
1 'polypeptide(L)'
;MIIWLASYPRSGNTLFRTICRHCFGLYSYADEPVDYESNFRSNPDLIGHVEYPESWEEFYSKAIASSEVFLVKTHNYPIDNQAFIYIVRDGRSSIQSYRKFHQSFNRIDKSLVSIILGNDHYGDWSTHYEKWNNRDVKHLLVRFEDLIDIKDDRLAQIADFIHYKGKIKKWENPVKKLQTYEPNFFNQKNRGFKPGKEWTRATDYIFNKQHHQLMADLQYNAFSSSLDQKPAPSPDIDFIIDELIILVKQLQNNNNELMGICKERKTLIDKLHDICEERLDIINKFHHSDEKI
;
A
#
# COMPACT_ATOMS: atom_id res chain seq x y z
N MET A 1 -7.55 -3.79 -19.27
CA MET A 1 -7.97 -2.79 -18.30
C MET A 1 -7.30 -3.13 -16.98
N ILE A 2 -6.89 -2.12 -16.23
CA ILE A 2 -6.39 -2.32 -14.87
C ILE A 2 -7.56 -2.24 -13.89
N ILE A 3 -7.54 -3.09 -12.87
CA ILE A 3 -8.27 -2.86 -11.63
C ILE A 3 -7.24 -2.77 -10.50
N TRP A 4 -7.15 -1.59 -9.89
CA TRP A 4 -6.22 -1.33 -8.80
C TRP A 4 -6.69 -2.01 -7.52
N LEU A 5 -5.79 -2.70 -6.83
CA LEU A 5 -5.96 -3.22 -5.48
C LEU A 5 -5.25 -2.26 -4.53
N ALA A 6 -5.90 -1.15 -4.24
CA ALA A 6 -5.33 -0.04 -3.49
C ALA A 6 -5.57 -0.23 -1.99
N SER A 7 -4.58 0.09 -1.16
CA SER A 7 -4.77 0.16 0.28
C SER A 7 -3.71 1.00 0.94
N TYR A 8 -4.01 1.67 2.06
CA TYR A 8 -2.95 2.13 2.96
C TYR A 8 -2.09 0.92 3.40
N PRO A 9 -0.76 1.07 3.59
CA PRO A 9 0.09 -0.03 4.03
C PRO A 9 -0.49 -0.81 5.21
N ARG A 10 -0.32 -2.13 5.17
CA ARG A 10 -0.77 -3.07 6.22
C ARG A 10 -2.30 -3.18 6.42
N SER A 11 -3.08 -2.77 5.42
CA SER A 11 -4.55 -2.90 5.45
C SER A 11 -5.10 -4.21 4.88
N GLY A 12 -4.26 -5.11 4.33
CA GLY A 12 -4.69 -6.47 3.99
C GLY A 12 -4.49 -6.92 2.54
N ASN A 13 -3.72 -6.20 1.72
CA ASN A 13 -3.44 -6.57 0.33
C ASN A 13 -3.02 -8.04 0.15
N THR A 14 -2.09 -8.57 0.96
CA THR A 14 -1.67 -9.97 0.85
C THR A 14 -2.85 -10.95 1.01
N LEU A 15 -3.74 -10.70 1.97
CA LEU A 15 -4.93 -11.54 2.17
C LEU A 15 -5.88 -11.44 0.98
N PHE A 16 -6.10 -10.24 0.47
CA PHE A 16 -6.98 -10.03 -0.68
C PHE A 16 -6.45 -10.70 -1.95
N ARG A 17 -5.15 -10.61 -2.20
CA ARG A 17 -4.50 -11.28 -3.34
C ARG A 17 -4.61 -12.81 -3.25
N THR A 18 -4.41 -13.36 -2.05
CA THR A 18 -4.65 -14.78 -1.78
C THR A 18 -6.11 -15.16 -2.04
N ILE A 19 -7.09 -14.33 -1.65
CA ILE A 19 -8.51 -14.56 -1.98
C ILE A 19 -8.69 -14.57 -3.50
N CYS A 20 -8.15 -13.59 -4.24
CA CYS A 20 -8.25 -13.56 -5.70
C CYS A 20 -7.67 -14.83 -6.35
N ARG A 21 -6.52 -15.29 -5.85
CA ARG A 21 -5.88 -16.52 -6.34
C ARG A 21 -6.70 -17.76 -6.04
N HIS A 22 -7.16 -17.93 -4.81
CA HIS A 22 -7.87 -19.14 -4.40
C HIS A 22 -9.31 -19.20 -4.94
N CYS A 23 -10.05 -18.09 -4.84
CA CYS A 23 -11.46 -18.05 -5.18
C CYS A 23 -11.70 -17.88 -6.68
N PHE A 24 -10.85 -17.12 -7.38
CA PHE A 24 -11.04 -16.77 -8.79
C PHE A 24 -9.95 -17.36 -9.71
N GLY A 25 -8.86 -17.90 -9.15
CA GLY A 25 -7.72 -18.38 -9.95
C GLY A 25 -6.88 -17.26 -10.55
N LEU A 26 -7.14 -16.00 -10.18
CA LEU A 26 -6.50 -14.83 -10.77
C LEU A 26 -5.20 -14.47 -10.04
N TYR A 27 -4.19 -14.11 -10.82
CA TYR A 27 -2.98 -13.48 -10.30
C TYR A 27 -3.15 -11.96 -10.26
N SER A 28 -2.28 -11.31 -9.51
CA SER A 28 -2.15 -9.86 -9.48
C SER A 28 -0.68 -9.47 -9.53
N TYR A 29 -0.43 -8.25 -9.99
CA TYR A 29 0.89 -7.62 -10.09
C TYR A 29 1.07 -6.59 -8.97
N ALA A 30 2.22 -5.93 -8.92
CA ALA A 30 2.47 -4.79 -8.04
C ALA A 30 3.14 -3.66 -8.85
N ASP A 31 2.80 -2.41 -8.56
CA ASP A 31 3.40 -1.22 -9.18
C ASP A 31 4.74 -0.81 -8.56
N GLU A 32 5.14 -1.51 -7.50
CA GLU A 32 6.39 -1.30 -6.79
C GLU A 32 7.06 -2.66 -6.60
N PRO A 33 8.39 -2.73 -6.72
CA PRO A 33 9.13 -3.95 -6.46
C PRO A 33 8.89 -4.42 -5.02
N VAL A 34 8.82 -5.74 -4.85
CA VAL A 34 8.66 -6.34 -3.54
C VAL A 34 10.04 -6.44 -2.88
N ASP A 35 10.47 -5.39 -2.17
CA ASP A 35 11.79 -5.29 -1.52
C ASP A 35 12.04 -6.29 -0.36
N TYR A 36 11.12 -7.22 -0.13
CA TYR A 36 11.25 -8.23 0.91
C TYR A 36 11.01 -9.62 0.35
N GLU A 37 12.11 -10.34 0.12
CA GLU A 37 12.09 -11.74 -0.22
C GLU A 37 11.72 -12.58 1.01
N SER A 38 10.71 -13.42 0.83
CA SER A 38 10.43 -14.50 1.75
C SER A 38 9.96 -15.71 0.98
N ASN A 39 10.28 -16.92 1.47
CA ASN A 39 9.86 -18.17 0.83
C ASN A 39 8.34 -18.25 0.61
N PHE A 40 7.57 -17.51 1.41
CA PHE A 40 6.14 -17.34 1.24
C PHE A 40 5.81 -16.38 0.08
N ARG A 41 6.42 -15.19 0.06
CA ARG A 41 6.26 -14.16 -0.99
C ARG A 41 6.66 -14.59 -2.38
N SER A 42 7.66 -15.45 -2.45
CA SER A 42 8.15 -16.01 -3.71
C SER A 42 7.30 -17.17 -4.24
N ASN A 43 6.16 -17.50 -3.62
CA ASN A 43 5.24 -18.54 -4.10
C ASN A 43 3.94 -17.95 -4.71
N PRO A 44 3.85 -17.84 -6.05
CA PRO A 44 2.68 -17.31 -6.74
C PRO A 44 1.38 -18.06 -6.45
N ASP A 45 1.45 -19.36 -6.17
CA ASP A 45 0.25 -20.17 -5.92
C ASP A 45 -0.39 -19.89 -4.56
N LEU A 46 0.39 -19.39 -3.60
CA LEU A 46 -0.11 -19.06 -2.27
C LEU A 46 -0.58 -17.60 -2.15
N ILE A 47 0.07 -16.67 -2.86
CA ILE A 47 -0.21 -15.24 -2.71
C ILE A 47 -0.97 -14.66 -3.90
N GLY A 48 -0.87 -15.30 -5.06
CA GLY A 48 -1.35 -14.72 -6.31
C GLY A 48 -0.48 -13.57 -6.81
N HIS A 49 0.79 -13.45 -6.40
CA HIS A 49 1.71 -12.47 -6.98
C HIS A 49 2.51 -13.07 -8.12
N VAL A 50 2.63 -12.32 -9.21
CA VAL A 50 3.53 -12.60 -10.32
C VAL A 50 4.24 -11.32 -10.73
N GLU A 51 5.51 -11.45 -11.10
CA GLU A 51 6.28 -10.36 -11.71
C GLU A 51 5.94 -10.25 -13.20
N TYR A 52 6.09 -9.06 -13.75
CA TYR A 52 6.10 -8.83 -15.20
C TYR A 52 7.55 -8.83 -15.72
N PRO A 53 7.83 -9.41 -16.89
CA PRO A 53 9.20 -9.52 -17.43
C PRO A 53 9.71 -8.23 -18.08
N GLU A 54 8.79 -7.31 -18.38
CA GLU A 54 9.02 -6.03 -19.06
C GLU A 54 9.23 -4.89 -18.05
N SER A 55 9.45 -3.66 -18.50
CA SER A 55 9.44 -2.49 -17.59
C SER A 55 8.03 -2.21 -17.05
N TRP A 56 7.92 -1.48 -15.94
CA TRP A 56 6.62 -1.06 -15.40
C TRP A 56 5.83 -0.24 -16.43
N GLU A 57 6.50 0.67 -17.14
CA GLU A 57 5.91 1.56 -18.13
C GLU A 57 5.32 0.79 -19.32
N GLU A 58 6.02 -0.25 -19.80
CA GLU A 58 5.56 -1.13 -20.88
C GLU A 58 4.36 -1.97 -20.42
N PHE A 59 4.48 -2.62 -19.26
CA PHE A 59 3.40 -3.39 -18.66
C PHE A 59 2.14 -2.54 -18.48
N TYR A 60 2.29 -1.36 -17.88
CA TYR A 60 1.20 -0.43 -17.60
C TYR A 60 0.50 -0.02 -18.90
N SER A 61 1.25 0.41 -19.92
CA SER A 61 0.72 0.83 -21.22
C SER A 61 -0.09 -0.28 -21.90
N LYS A 62 0.39 -1.52 -21.85
CA LYS A 62 -0.31 -2.69 -22.36
C LYS A 62 -1.56 -3.04 -21.55
N ALA A 63 -1.46 -3.01 -20.22
CA ALA A 63 -2.55 -3.41 -19.33
C ALA A 63 -3.74 -2.43 -19.40
N ILE A 64 -3.50 -1.13 -19.50
CA ILE A 64 -4.58 -0.13 -19.65
C ILE A 64 -5.30 -0.25 -21.00
N ALA A 65 -4.59 -0.62 -22.06
CA ALA A 65 -5.15 -0.75 -23.42
C ALA A 65 -5.86 -2.08 -23.67
N SER A 66 -5.59 -3.11 -22.86
CA SER A 66 -6.19 -4.44 -23.02
C SER A 66 -7.69 -4.47 -22.67
N SER A 67 -8.43 -5.43 -23.21
CA SER A 67 -9.79 -5.76 -22.76
C SER A 67 -9.82 -6.74 -21.59
N GLU A 68 -8.71 -7.44 -21.34
CA GLU A 68 -8.55 -8.35 -20.21
C GLU A 68 -8.36 -7.58 -18.89
N VAL A 69 -8.73 -8.20 -17.77
CA VAL A 69 -8.59 -7.59 -16.44
C VAL A 69 -7.22 -7.91 -15.85
N PHE A 70 -6.44 -6.86 -15.57
CA PHE A 70 -5.18 -6.93 -14.84
C PHE A 70 -5.38 -6.41 -13.43
N LEU A 71 -5.21 -7.26 -12.42
CA LEU A 71 -5.25 -6.85 -11.02
C LEU A 71 -3.88 -6.32 -10.62
N VAL A 72 -3.79 -5.09 -10.12
CA VAL A 72 -2.51 -4.48 -9.73
C VAL A 72 -2.58 -3.93 -8.32
N LYS A 73 -1.78 -4.48 -7.40
CA LYS A 73 -1.64 -3.96 -6.04
C LYS A 73 -0.87 -2.65 -6.05
N THR A 74 -1.32 -1.70 -5.24
CA THR A 74 -0.59 -0.45 -4.99
C THR A 74 -0.76 0.07 -3.57
N HIS A 75 0.26 0.78 -3.09
CA HIS A 75 0.21 1.66 -1.91
C HIS A 75 0.39 3.13 -2.30
N ASN A 76 0.65 3.43 -3.58
CA ASN A 76 0.82 4.77 -4.07
C ASN A 76 -0.53 5.49 -4.20
N TYR A 77 -0.45 6.81 -4.36
CA TYR A 77 -1.59 7.60 -4.79
C TYR A 77 -1.99 7.25 -6.23
N PRO A 78 -3.27 7.45 -6.59
CA PRO A 78 -3.75 7.09 -7.92
C PRO A 78 -3.07 7.92 -9.02
N ILE A 79 -2.72 7.24 -10.11
CA ILE A 79 -2.03 7.83 -11.27
C ILE A 79 -2.92 7.96 -12.51
N ASP A 80 -4.10 7.34 -12.50
CA ASP A 80 -5.04 7.29 -13.62
C ASP A 80 -6.49 7.19 -13.11
N ASN A 81 -7.47 7.13 -14.02
CA ASN A 81 -8.90 6.96 -13.72
C ASN A 81 -9.44 5.53 -13.94
N GLN A 82 -8.58 4.51 -13.81
CA GLN A 82 -9.02 3.12 -13.86
C GLN A 82 -9.78 2.71 -12.59
N ALA A 83 -10.64 1.70 -12.72
CA ALA A 83 -11.43 1.20 -11.60
C ALA A 83 -10.54 0.64 -10.48
N PHE A 84 -11.02 0.68 -9.23
CA PHE A 84 -10.24 0.20 -8.09
C PHE A 84 -11.06 -0.48 -7.00
N ILE A 85 -10.45 -1.42 -6.32
CA ILE A 85 -10.91 -1.95 -5.04
C ILE A 85 -10.03 -1.33 -3.97
N TYR A 86 -10.62 -0.56 -3.06
CA TYR A 86 -9.92 0.00 -1.93
C TYR A 86 -10.11 -0.89 -0.71
N ILE A 87 -9.03 -1.43 -0.16
CA ILE A 87 -9.07 -2.23 1.06
C ILE A 87 -8.79 -1.32 2.25
N VAL A 88 -9.80 -1.14 3.10
CA VAL A 88 -9.70 -0.34 4.32
C VAL A 88 -9.66 -1.22 5.56
N ARG A 89 -8.96 -0.77 6.57
CA ARG A 89 -8.85 -1.40 7.89
C ARG A 89 -8.89 -0.30 8.94
N ASP A 90 -9.25 -0.65 10.17
CA ASP A 90 -9.12 0.25 11.34
C ASP A 90 -7.75 0.97 11.31
N GLY A 91 -7.77 2.30 11.21
CA GLY A 91 -6.57 3.12 11.02
C GLY A 91 -5.52 2.91 12.10
N ARG A 92 -5.95 2.69 13.35
CA ARG A 92 -5.06 2.41 14.49
C ARG A 92 -4.34 1.08 14.30
N SER A 93 -5.08 0.07 13.83
CA SER A 93 -4.53 -1.26 13.56
C SER A 93 -3.55 -1.24 12.39
N SER A 94 -3.87 -0.51 11.31
CA SER A 94 -2.98 -0.37 10.15
C SER A 94 -1.70 0.37 10.52
N ILE A 95 -1.79 1.54 11.16
CA ILE A 95 -0.63 2.35 11.58
C ILE A 95 0.25 1.58 12.55
N GLN A 96 -0.31 0.94 13.57
CA GLN A 96 0.48 0.13 14.51
C GLN A 96 1.15 -1.06 13.81
N SER A 97 0.48 -1.69 12.86
CA SER A 97 1.12 -2.75 12.07
C SER A 97 2.20 -2.21 11.15
N TYR A 98 2.05 -0.98 10.65
CA TYR A 98 3.01 -0.36 9.74
C TYR A 98 4.26 0.11 10.47
N ARG A 99 4.10 0.67 11.67
CA ARG A 99 5.19 0.92 12.63
C ARG A 99 6.06 -0.31 12.84
N LYS A 100 5.44 -1.44 13.18
CA LYS A 100 6.13 -2.73 13.37
C LYS A 100 6.81 -3.21 12.09
N PHE A 101 6.16 -3.00 10.94
CA PHE A 101 6.72 -3.38 9.66
C PHE A 101 8.00 -2.59 9.33
N HIS A 102 8.01 -1.27 9.52
CA HIS A 102 9.22 -0.46 9.36
C HIS A 102 10.35 -0.90 10.28
N GLN A 103 10.03 -1.15 11.55
CA GLN A 103 10.95 -1.63 12.59
C GLN A 103 11.62 -2.96 12.20
N SER A 104 10.81 -3.94 11.78
CA SER A 104 11.26 -5.32 11.61
C SER A 104 11.80 -5.62 10.21
N PHE A 105 11.32 -4.93 9.17
CA PHE A 105 11.61 -5.28 7.78
C PHE A 105 12.38 -4.19 7.05
N ASN A 106 11.90 -2.94 7.08
CA ASN A 106 12.58 -1.86 6.35
C ASN A 106 13.80 -1.32 7.11
N ARG A 107 13.94 -1.66 8.40
CA ARG A 107 14.96 -1.11 9.32
C ARG A 107 14.94 0.43 9.37
N ILE A 108 13.75 1.00 9.23
CA ILE A 108 13.51 2.44 9.28
C ILE A 108 13.05 2.78 10.70
N ASP A 109 13.78 3.67 11.38
CA ASP A 109 13.42 4.13 12.72
C ASP A 109 12.44 5.30 12.68
N LYS A 110 11.18 4.99 12.35
CA LYS A 110 10.06 5.94 12.43
C LYS A 110 9.24 5.70 13.69
N SER A 111 9.00 6.72 14.49
CA SER A 111 8.14 6.61 15.67
C SER A 111 6.68 6.34 15.30
N LEU A 112 5.89 5.85 16.25
CA LEU A 112 4.44 5.70 16.04
C LEU A 112 3.79 7.06 15.70
N VAL A 113 4.18 8.12 16.41
CA VAL A 113 3.68 9.49 16.18
C VAL A 113 4.01 9.97 14.77
N SER A 114 5.23 9.72 14.27
CA SER A 114 5.59 10.14 12.92
C SER A 114 4.72 9.48 11.85
N ILE A 115 4.34 8.21 12.05
CA ILE A 115 3.46 7.50 11.11
C ILE A 115 2.02 7.98 11.23
N ILE A 116 1.52 8.26 12.44
CA ILE A 116 0.20 8.88 12.66
C ILE A 116 0.10 10.20 11.90
N LEU A 117 1.08 11.10 12.11
CA LEU A 117 1.13 12.40 11.46
C LEU A 117 1.37 12.32 9.95
N GLY A 118 1.67 11.13 9.44
CA GLY A 118 1.83 10.88 8.03
C GLY A 118 3.24 11.05 7.51
N ASN A 119 4.28 11.25 8.33
CA ASN A 119 5.68 11.36 7.90
C ASN A 119 6.22 10.05 7.30
N ASP A 120 5.68 9.70 6.15
CA ASP A 120 5.94 8.52 5.35
C ASP A 120 5.69 8.77 3.88
N HIS A 121 6.30 7.93 3.04
CA HIS A 121 6.18 7.97 1.59
C HIS A 121 4.71 7.90 1.16
N TYR A 122 3.91 7.08 1.85
CA TYR A 122 2.48 6.92 1.54
C TYR A 122 1.56 7.89 2.31
N GLY A 123 2.13 8.83 3.05
CA GLY A 123 1.36 9.81 3.83
C GLY A 123 0.67 9.24 5.07
N ASP A 124 -0.30 10.00 5.55
CA ASP A 124 -1.17 9.57 6.64
C ASP A 124 -2.36 8.74 6.13
N TRP A 125 -2.97 7.98 7.04
CA TRP A 125 -4.04 7.04 6.72
C TRP A 125 -5.29 7.71 6.13
N SER A 126 -5.68 8.89 6.64
CA SER A 126 -6.89 9.58 6.19
C SER A 126 -6.69 10.21 4.82
N THR A 127 -5.59 10.96 4.64
CA THR A 127 -5.27 11.57 3.34
C THR A 127 -5.13 10.49 2.27
N HIS A 128 -4.50 9.36 2.57
CA HIS A 128 -4.38 8.25 1.61
C HIS A 128 -5.75 7.68 1.21
N TYR A 129 -6.66 7.48 2.17
CA TYR A 129 -8.02 7.05 1.89
C TYR A 129 -8.75 8.06 0.99
N GLU A 130 -8.70 9.34 1.33
CA GLU A 130 -9.38 10.42 0.60
C GLU A 130 -8.87 10.55 -0.83
N LYS A 131 -7.55 10.46 -1.04
CA LYS A 131 -6.94 10.53 -2.38
C LYS A 131 -7.47 9.46 -3.33
N TRP A 132 -7.83 8.28 -2.80
CA TRP A 132 -8.46 7.24 -3.60
C TRP A 132 -9.98 7.40 -3.69
N ASN A 133 -10.66 7.57 -2.56
CA ASN A 133 -12.12 7.41 -2.46
C ASN A 133 -12.93 8.70 -2.75
N ASN A 134 -12.31 9.88 -2.79
CA ASN A 134 -13.00 11.13 -3.18
C ASN A 134 -13.06 11.32 -4.71
N ARG A 135 -12.71 10.29 -5.47
CA ARG A 135 -12.64 10.33 -6.94
C ARG A 135 -13.93 9.79 -7.53
N ASP A 136 -14.43 10.44 -8.57
CA ASP A 136 -15.59 9.98 -9.34
C ASP A 136 -15.18 8.90 -10.34
N VAL A 137 -14.79 7.74 -9.81
CA VAL A 137 -14.36 6.57 -10.58
C VAL A 137 -15.01 5.34 -9.96
N LYS A 138 -15.37 4.37 -10.82
CA LYS A 138 -15.94 3.09 -10.39
C LYS A 138 -15.02 2.42 -9.36
N HIS A 139 -15.52 2.24 -8.15
CA HIS A 139 -14.76 1.60 -7.08
C HIS A 139 -15.59 0.71 -6.17
N LEU A 140 -14.90 -0.19 -5.47
CA LEU A 140 -15.47 -1.04 -4.44
C LEU A 140 -14.67 -0.90 -3.15
N LEU A 141 -15.32 -0.48 -2.07
CA LEU A 141 -14.72 -0.43 -0.74
C LEU A 141 -14.86 -1.78 -0.06
N VAL A 142 -13.76 -2.34 0.43
CA VAL A 142 -13.72 -3.63 1.13
C VAL A 142 -13.02 -3.48 2.47
N ARG A 143 -13.66 -3.95 3.55
CA ARG A 143 -13.06 -3.94 4.89
C ARG A 143 -12.16 -5.14 5.08
N PHE A 144 -11.01 -4.95 5.71
CA PHE A 144 -10.11 -6.03 6.10
C PHE A 144 -10.81 -7.06 6.98
N GLU A 145 -11.68 -6.60 7.89
CA GLU A 145 -12.40 -7.45 8.82
C GLU A 145 -13.36 -8.40 8.08
N ASP A 146 -13.95 -7.94 6.97
CA ASP A 146 -14.78 -8.77 6.08
C ASP A 146 -13.92 -9.82 5.37
N LEU A 147 -12.66 -9.51 5.02
CA LEU A 147 -11.77 -10.45 4.33
C LEU A 147 -11.33 -11.64 5.21
N ILE A 148 -11.29 -11.47 6.52
CA ILE A 148 -10.88 -12.54 7.46
C ILE A 148 -11.81 -13.75 7.35
N ASP A 149 -13.11 -13.49 7.18
CA ASP A 149 -14.19 -14.47 7.11
C ASP A 149 -15.20 -14.03 6.05
N ILE A 150 -14.69 -13.93 4.82
CA ILE A 150 -15.44 -13.41 3.69
C ILE A 150 -16.62 -14.32 3.36
N LYS A 151 -17.78 -13.68 3.17
CA LYS A 151 -19.05 -14.33 2.87
C LYS A 151 -19.24 -14.46 1.36
N ASP A 152 -20.06 -15.42 0.95
CA ASP A 152 -20.25 -15.77 -0.46
C ASP A 152 -20.85 -14.62 -1.27
N ASP A 153 -21.72 -13.81 -0.67
CA ASP A 153 -22.28 -12.59 -1.27
C ASP A 153 -21.19 -11.53 -1.54
N ARG A 154 -20.26 -11.34 -0.60
CA ARG A 154 -19.12 -10.44 -0.79
C ARG A 154 -18.17 -10.97 -1.87
N LEU A 155 -17.93 -12.27 -1.92
CA LEU A 155 -17.15 -12.90 -3.00
C LEU A 155 -17.81 -12.69 -4.36
N ALA A 156 -19.13 -12.83 -4.46
CA ALA A 156 -19.88 -12.56 -5.68
C ALA A 156 -19.77 -11.09 -6.09
N GLN A 157 -19.90 -10.15 -5.15
CA GLN A 157 -19.72 -8.73 -5.44
C GLN A 157 -18.33 -8.41 -5.98
N ILE A 158 -17.27 -8.99 -5.42
CA ILE A 158 -15.90 -8.83 -5.92
C ILE A 158 -15.78 -9.45 -7.32
N ALA A 159 -16.30 -10.66 -7.53
CA ALA A 159 -16.26 -11.35 -8.81
C ALA A 159 -16.94 -10.51 -9.92
N ASP A 160 -18.12 -9.94 -9.62
CA ASP A 160 -18.82 -9.06 -10.55
C ASP A 160 -18.03 -7.78 -10.83
N PHE A 161 -17.45 -7.17 -9.79
CA PHE A 161 -16.64 -5.96 -9.94
C PHE A 161 -15.43 -6.18 -10.84
N ILE A 162 -14.74 -7.32 -10.68
CA ILE A 162 -13.57 -7.69 -11.48
C ILE A 162 -13.92 -8.42 -12.78
N HIS A 163 -15.19 -8.46 -13.16
CA HIS A 163 -15.69 -9.10 -14.37
C HIS A 163 -15.35 -10.60 -14.49
N TYR A 164 -15.21 -11.30 -13.36
CA TYR A 164 -14.96 -12.73 -13.33
C TYR A 164 -16.19 -13.54 -13.74
N LYS A 165 -16.03 -14.47 -14.69
CA LYS A 165 -17.11 -15.33 -15.23
C LYS A 165 -16.96 -16.81 -14.89
N GLY A 166 -15.87 -17.18 -14.22
CA GLY A 166 -15.61 -18.56 -13.83
C GLY A 166 -16.42 -19.00 -12.59
N LYS A 167 -16.26 -20.26 -12.22
CA LYS A 167 -16.84 -20.78 -10.98
C LYS A 167 -16.05 -20.27 -9.78
N ILE A 168 -16.70 -19.49 -8.91
CA ILE A 168 -16.12 -19.03 -7.64
C ILE A 168 -15.87 -20.24 -6.75
N LYS A 169 -14.62 -20.44 -6.33
CA LYS A 169 -14.28 -21.44 -5.31
C LYS A 169 -14.57 -20.89 -3.92
N LYS A 170 -15.04 -21.75 -3.03
CA LYS A 170 -15.28 -21.41 -1.63
C LYS A 170 -13.99 -20.95 -0.98
N TRP A 171 -14.06 -19.86 -0.23
CA TRP A 171 -12.91 -19.37 0.53
C TRP A 171 -12.64 -20.25 1.74
N GLU A 172 -11.41 -20.72 1.84
CA GLU A 172 -10.87 -21.34 3.05
C GLU A 172 -9.64 -20.56 3.47
N ASN A 173 -9.75 -19.85 4.59
CA ASN A 173 -8.69 -18.97 5.06
C ASN A 173 -7.39 -19.77 5.34
N PRO A 174 -6.31 -19.60 4.54
CA PRO A 174 -5.10 -20.38 4.71
C PRO A 174 -4.23 -19.86 5.85
N VAL A 175 -4.62 -18.79 6.56
CA VAL A 175 -3.76 -18.09 7.53
C VAL A 175 -3.21 -19.01 8.62
N LYS A 176 -3.93 -20.08 9.03
CA LYS A 176 -3.35 -21.07 9.95
C LYS A 176 -2.10 -21.77 9.37
N LYS A 177 -2.12 -22.09 8.07
CA LYS A 177 -0.95 -22.58 7.34
C LYS A 177 0.07 -21.46 7.10
N LEU A 178 -0.37 -20.22 6.85
CA LEU A 178 0.57 -19.12 6.61
C LEU A 178 1.35 -18.69 7.86
N GLN A 179 0.73 -18.81 9.03
CA GLN A 179 1.36 -18.58 10.33
C GLN A 179 2.53 -19.50 10.62
N THR A 180 2.54 -20.72 10.07
CA THR A 180 3.69 -21.62 10.24
C THR A 180 4.90 -21.15 9.43
N TYR A 181 4.68 -20.37 8.37
CA TYR A 181 5.77 -19.81 7.55
C TYR A 181 6.22 -18.44 8.05
N GLU A 182 5.30 -17.54 8.42
CA GLU A 182 5.63 -16.19 8.92
C GLU A 182 4.72 -15.72 10.07
N PRO A 183 4.99 -16.15 11.31
CA PRO A 183 4.12 -15.83 12.45
C PRO A 183 4.09 -14.33 12.77
N ASN A 184 5.20 -13.61 12.55
CA ASN A 184 5.29 -12.16 12.80
C ASN A 184 4.48 -11.34 11.79
N PHE A 185 4.28 -11.87 10.57
CA PHE A 185 3.56 -11.20 9.50
C PHE A 185 2.05 -11.51 9.55
N PHE A 186 1.68 -12.77 9.80
CA PHE A 186 0.30 -13.26 9.80
C PHE A 186 -0.30 -13.36 11.21
N ASN A 187 -0.49 -12.24 11.89
CA ASN A 187 -1.12 -12.25 13.20
C ASN A 187 -2.67 -12.26 13.09
N GLN A 188 -3.30 -13.44 13.24
CA GLN A 188 -4.76 -13.67 13.12
C GLN A 188 -5.62 -12.90 14.14
N LYS A 189 -5.06 -12.54 15.30
CA LYS A 189 -5.87 -12.56 16.53
C LYS A 189 -6.80 -11.36 16.75
N ASN A 190 -6.79 -10.36 15.88
CA ASN A 190 -7.41 -9.07 16.17
C ASN A 190 -8.28 -8.60 15.00
N ARG A 191 -9.57 -8.98 15.03
CA ARG A 191 -10.65 -8.36 14.22
C ARG A 191 -10.92 -6.91 14.61
N GLY A 192 -10.39 -6.47 15.75
CA GLY A 192 -10.49 -5.08 16.22
C GLY A 192 -9.14 -4.61 16.77
N PHE A 193 -9.03 -3.30 16.96
CA PHE A 193 -7.83 -2.69 17.48
C PHE A 193 -7.47 -3.19 18.89
N LYS A 194 -6.19 -3.48 19.10
CA LYS A 194 -5.62 -3.72 20.43
C LYS A 194 -4.37 -2.84 20.58
N PRO A 195 -4.35 -1.93 21.58
CA PRO A 195 -3.23 -1.03 21.78
C PRO A 195 -1.98 -1.81 22.17
N GLY A 196 -0.88 -1.52 21.48
CA GLY A 196 0.47 -1.93 21.86
C GLY A 196 1.07 -1.00 22.90
N LYS A 197 2.30 -1.29 23.34
CA LYS A 197 2.99 -0.50 24.38
C LYS A 197 3.20 0.97 23.99
N GLU A 198 3.41 1.24 22.70
CA GLU A 198 3.58 2.61 22.16
C GLU A 198 2.25 3.37 22.05
N TRP A 199 1.10 2.68 22.11
CA TRP A 199 -0.22 3.30 22.00
C TRP A 199 -0.68 3.82 23.36
N THR A 200 -0.15 4.98 23.73
CA THR A 200 -0.48 5.72 24.94
C THR A 200 -1.67 6.67 24.74
N ARG A 201 -2.10 7.34 25.81
CA ARG A 201 -3.11 8.41 25.73
C ARG A 201 -2.69 9.57 24.80
N ALA A 202 -1.41 9.93 24.80
CA ALA A 202 -0.91 11.02 23.97
C ALA A 202 -0.98 10.65 22.47
N THR A 203 -0.56 9.44 22.12
CA THR A 203 -0.65 8.96 20.73
C THR A 203 -2.09 8.75 20.29
N ASP A 204 -2.97 8.28 21.18
CA ASP A 204 -4.40 8.15 20.87
C ASP A 204 -5.05 9.52 20.63
N TYR A 205 -4.69 10.53 21.42
CA TYR A 205 -5.13 11.91 21.22
C TYR A 205 -4.69 12.46 19.86
N ILE A 206 -3.39 12.34 19.53
CA ILE A 206 -2.85 12.80 18.24
C ILE A 206 -3.54 12.06 17.08
N PHE A 207 -3.73 10.75 17.21
CA PHE A 207 -4.45 9.96 16.20
C PHE A 207 -5.88 10.48 16.01
N ASN A 208 -6.62 10.70 17.10
CA ASN A 208 -7.99 11.18 17.01
C ASN A 208 -8.05 12.60 16.44
N LYS A 209 -7.12 13.50 16.82
CA LYS A 209 -7.05 14.86 16.28
C LYS A 209 -7.04 14.86 14.74
N GLN A 210 -6.36 13.90 14.12
CA GLN A 210 -6.23 13.81 12.66
C GLN A 210 -7.25 12.88 11.98
N HIS A 211 -7.61 11.75 12.60
CA HIS A 211 -8.29 10.65 11.92
C HIS A 211 -9.72 10.36 12.41
N HIS A 212 -10.20 11.04 13.45
CA HIS A 212 -11.51 10.72 14.07
C HIS A 212 -12.68 10.76 13.09
N GLN A 213 -12.71 11.75 12.19
CA GLN A 213 -13.83 11.90 11.25
C GLN A 213 -13.94 10.69 10.32
N LEU A 214 -12.85 10.30 9.67
CA LEU A 214 -12.83 9.13 8.80
C LEU A 214 -13.08 7.83 9.58
N MET A 215 -12.57 7.72 10.81
CA MET A 215 -12.89 6.58 11.67
C MET A 215 -14.39 6.48 11.96
N ALA A 216 -15.08 7.62 12.13
CA ALA A 216 -16.51 7.67 12.33
C ALA A 216 -17.30 7.31 11.07
N ASP A 217 -16.92 7.89 9.93
CA ASP A 217 -17.55 7.62 8.63
C ASP A 217 -17.46 6.13 8.26
N LEU A 218 -16.33 5.50 8.61
CA LEU A 218 -16.08 4.07 8.41
C LEU A 218 -16.53 3.20 9.59
N GLN A 219 -17.21 3.75 10.60
CA GLN A 219 -17.76 3.00 11.73
C GLN A 219 -16.72 2.20 12.54
N TYR A 220 -15.51 2.74 12.72
CA TYR A 220 -14.45 2.16 13.56
C TYR A 220 -14.43 2.72 15.00
N ASN A 221 -15.44 3.49 15.41
CA ASN A 221 -15.49 4.19 16.70
C ASN A 221 -15.59 3.29 17.94
N ALA A 222 -15.76 1.97 17.77
CA ALA A 222 -16.05 1.02 18.86
C ALA A 222 -14.98 0.89 19.96
N PHE A 223 -13.82 1.54 19.81
CA PHE A 223 -12.79 1.63 20.85
C PHE A 223 -12.71 3.05 21.42
N SER A 224 -13.80 3.51 22.03
CA SER A 224 -13.78 4.50 23.11
C SER A 224 -13.41 3.72 24.37
N SER A 225 -12.12 3.48 24.57
CA SER A 225 -11.66 2.86 25.81
C SER A 225 -11.64 3.93 26.90
N SER A 226 -11.70 3.49 28.15
CA SER A 226 -11.67 4.25 29.42
C SER A 226 -10.62 5.39 29.57
N LEU A 227 -9.85 5.71 28.54
CA LEU A 227 -8.97 6.88 28.41
C LEU A 227 -9.75 8.19 28.16
N ASP A 228 -10.99 8.12 27.68
CA ASP A 228 -11.88 9.27 27.44
C ASP A 228 -12.34 9.98 28.72
N GLN A 229 -12.15 9.38 29.89
CA GLN A 229 -12.63 9.92 31.17
C GLN A 229 -11.71 10.98 31.82
N LYS A 230 -10.62 11.38 31.17
CA LYS A 230 -9.73 12.43 31.67
C LYS A 230 -9.80 13.67 30.76
N PRO A 231 -9.66 14.90 31.33
CA PRO A 231 -9.84 16.14 30.58
C PRO A 231 -8.92 16.21 29.37
N ALA A 232 -9.40 16.85 28.31
CA ALA A 232 -8.63 17.20 27.11
C ALA A 232 -7.26 17.80 27.50
N PRO A 233 -6.22 17.64 26.67
CA PRO A 233 -4.96 18.34 26.89
C PRO A 233 -5.19 19.85 27.01
N SER A 234 -4.26 20.55 27.67
CA SER A 234 -4.37 22.00 27.79
C SER A 234 -4.42 22.66 26.40
N PRO A 235 -5.07 23.83 26.25
CA PRO A 235 -5.13 24.54 24.98
C PRO A 235 -3.76 24.74 24.31
N ASP A 236 -2.71 24.97 25.10
CA ASP A 236 -1.33 25.11 24.59
C ASP A 236 -0.81 23.82 23.94
N ILE A 237 -1.07 22.66 24.54
CA ILE A 237 -0.66 21.36 23.98
C ILE A 237 -1.44 21.08 22.70
N ASP A 238 -2.73 21.40 22.68
CA ASP A 238 -3.57 21.20 21.49
C ASP A 238 -3.09 22.06 20.31
N PHE A 239 -2.78 23.34 20.57
CA PHE A 239 -2.20 24.24 19.57
C PHE A 239 -0.86 23.74 19.03
N ILE A 240 0.03 23.24 19.89
CA ILE A 240 1.31 22.66 19.45
C ILE A 240 1.09 21.44 18.55
N ILE A 241 0.10 20.59 18.85
CA ILE A 241 -0.22 19.43 18.02
C ILE A 241 -0.73 19.87 16.65
N ASP A 242 -1.56 20.91 16.58
CA ASP A 242 -2.03 21.48 15.31
C ASP A 242 -0.87 22.01 14.45
N GLU A 243 0.05 22.78 15.05
CA GLU A 243 1.27 23.26 14.38
C GLU A 243 2.15 22.09 13.89
N LEU A 244 2.30 21.02 14.69
CA LEU A 244 3.05 19.84 14.29
C LEU A 244 2.41 19.12 13.10
N ILE A 245 1.08 19.00 13.05
CA ILE A 245 0.36 18.41 11.91
C ILE A 245 0.64 19.23 10.65
N ILE A 246 0.57 20.56 10.73
CA ILE A 246 0.84 21.46 9.60
C ILE A 246 2.29 21.31 9.13
N LEU A 247 3.24 21.32 10.06
CA LEU A 247 4.67 21.19 9.76
C LEU A 247 4.99 19.86 9.08
N VAL A 248 4.43 18.74 9.58
CA VAL A 248 4.64 17.43 8.94
C VAL A 248 4.12 17.44 7.51
N LYS A 249 2.92 17.98 7.26
CA LYS A 249 2.37 18.09 5.90
C LYS A 249 3.26 18.93 4.99
N GLN A 250 3.79 20.06 5.47
CA GLN A 250 4.72 20.90 4.71
C GLN A 250 6.02 20.15 4.39
N LEU A 251 6.61 19.47 5.36
CA LEU A 251 7.83 18.68 5.16
C LEU A 251 7.62 17.57 4.14
N GLN A 252 6.46 16.91 4.15
CA GLN A 252 6.13 15.90 3.16
C GLN A 252 6.02 16.46 1.75
N ASN A 253 5.34 17.61 1.58
CA ASN A 253 5.23 18.25 0.29
C ASN A 253 6.61 18.61 -0.27
N ASN A 254 7.47 19.19 0.57
CA ASN A 254 8.84 19.52 0.19
C ASN A 254 9.65 18.27 -0.16
N ASN A 255 9.52 17.19 0.62
CA ASN A 255 10.22 15.95 0.34
C ASN A 255 9.76 15.30 -0.98
N ASN A 256 8.46 15.35 -1.27
CA ASN A 256 7.91 14.86 -2.54
C ASN A 256 8.42 15.67 -3.74
N GLU A 257 8.50 16.99 -3.59
CA GLU A 257 9.08 17.88 -4.62
C GLU A 257 10.56 17.54 -4.86
N LEU A 258 11.35 17.39 -3.80
CA LEU A 258 12.76 17.01 -3.87
C LEU A 258 12.94 15.62 -4.51
N MET A 259 12.10 14.63 -4.16
CA MET A 259 12.13 13.31 -4.79
C MET A 259 11.81 13.38 -6.28
N GLY A 260 10.87 14.24 -6.69
CA GLY A 260 10.57 14.52 -8.10
C GLY A 260 11.80 15.03 -8.84
N ILE A 261 12.46 16.05 -8.29
CA ILE A 261 13.70 16.62 -8.85
C ILE A 261 14.80 15.55 -8.95
N CYS A 262 14.96 14.72 -7.91
CA CYS A 262 15.94 13.64 -7.93
C CYS A 262 15.64 12.60 -9.02
N LYS A 263 14.36 12.23 -9.22
CA LYS A 263 13.95 11.30 -10.28
C LYS A 263 14.24 11.86 -11.67
N GLU A 264 13.89 13.12 -11.92
CA GLU A 264 14.17 13.81 -13.19
C GLU A 264 15.67 13.84 -13.49
N ARG A 265 16.48 14.20 -12.50
CA ARG A 265 17.94 14.21 -12.62
C ARG A 265 18.50 12.81 -12.89
N LYS A 266 17.98 11.77 -12.21
CA LYS A 266 18.39 10.38 -12.44
C LYS A 266 18.09 9.96 -13.88
N THR A 267 16.90 10.23 -14.40
CA THR A 267 16.54 9.96 -15.79
C THR A 267 17.44 10.68 -16.79
N LEU A 268 17.83 11.93 -16.50
CA LEU A 268 18.76 12.67 -17.34
C LEU A 268 20.16 12.04 -17.32
N ILE A 269 20.65 11.65 -16.14
CA ILE A 269 21.94 10.96 -15.99
C ILE A 269 21.94 9.66 -16.78
N ASP A 270 20.88 8.86 -16.68
CA ASP A 270 20.79 7.57 -17.38
C ASP A 270 20.79 7.77 -18.91
N LYS A 271 20.03 8.75 -19.43
CA LYS A 271 20.08 9.11 -20.86
C LYS A 271 21.46 9.56 -21.33
N LEU A 272 22.15 10.37 -20.52
CA LEU A 272 23.51 10.82 -20.84
C LEU A 272 24.50 9.65 -20.82
N HIS A 273 24.32 8.70 -19.90
CA HIS A 273 25.12 7.49 -19.83
C HIS A 273 24.92 6.62 -21.08
N ASP A 274 23.68 6.38 -21.51
CA ASP A 274 23.38 5.61 -22.73
C ASP A 274 24.03 6.25 -23.97
N ILE A 275 23.94 7.58 -24.12
CA ILE A 275 24.59 8.32 -25.21
C ILE A 275 26.13 8.17 -25.16
N CYS A 276 26.72 8.17 -23.96
CA CYS A 276 28.15 7.96 -23.81
C CYS A 276 28.57 6.54 -24.22
N GLU A 277 27.82 5.51 -23.82
CA GLU A 277 28.06 4.13 -24.21
C GLU A 277 27.92 3.93 -25.74
N GLU A 278 26.88 4.49 -26.36
CA GLU A 278 26.73 4.46 -27.82
C GLU A 278 27.93 5.08 -28.55
N ARG A 279 28.46 6.20 -28.04
CA ARG A 279 29.64 6.87 -28.61
C ARG A 279 30.91 6.05 -28.39
N LEU A 280 31.09 5.44 -27.23
CA LEU A 280 32.22 4.55 -26.94
C LEU A 280 32.22 3.35 -27.88
N ASP A 281 31.06 2.75 -28.13
CA ASP A 281 30.90 1.66 -29.10
C ASP A 281 31.29 2.06 -30.52
N ILE A 282 30.92 3.27 -30.94
CA ILE A 282 31.32 3.81 -32.25
C ILE A 282 32.84 3.99 -32.32
N ILE A 283 33.45 4.60 -31.30
CA ILE A 283 34.90 4.82 -31.23
C ILE A 283 35.65 3.48 -31.26
N ASN A 284 35.19 2.49 -30.49
CA ASN A 284 35.78 1.15 -30.46
C ASN A 284 35.69 0.47 -31.83
N LYS A 285 34.57 0.60 -32.55
CA LYS A 285 34.44 0.08 -33.91
C LYS A 285 35.45 0.69 -34.89
N PHE A 286 35.73 1.99 -34.79
CA PHE A 286 36.73 2.65 -35.62
C PHE A 286 38.16 2.20 -35.30
N HIS A 287 38.51 2.02 -34.02
CA HIS A 287 39.83 1.53 -33.64
C HIS A 287 40.10 0.08 -34.08
N HIS A 288 39.09 -0.79 -34.07
CA HIS A 288 39.24 -2.17 -34.52
C HIS A 288 39.29 -2.32 -36.06
N SER A 289 38.86 -1.31 -36.81
CA SER A 289 39.01 -1.29 -38.28
C SER A 289 40.40 -0.86 -38.74
N ASP A 290 41.10 -0.03 -37.95
CA ASP A 290 42.44 0.48 -38.31
C ASP A 290 43.58 -0.52 -38.00
N GLU A 291 43.38 -1.50 -37.11
CA GLU A 291 44.36 -2.57 -36.83
C GLU A 291 44.35 -3.74 -37.84
N LYS A 292 43.44 -3.72 -38.83
CA LYS A 292 43.31 -4.77 -39.86
C LYS A 292 43.91 -4.42 -41.22
N ILE A 293 44.65 -3.31 -41.33
CA ILE A 293 45.38 -2.88 -42.53
C ILE A 293 46.88 -3.03 -42.28
#